data_AF-A0A7Y2ACW4-F1
#
_entry.id   AF-A0A7Y2ACW4-F1
#
_cell.length_a   1.000
_cell.length_b   1.000
_cell.length_c   1.000
_cell.angle_alpha   90.00
_cell.angle_beta   90.00
_cell.angle_gamma   90.00
#
_symmetry.space_group_name_H-M   'P 1'
#
loop_
_entity.id
_entity.type
_entity.pdbx_description
1 polymer ?
#
loop_
_entity_poly.entity_id
_entity_poly.type
_entity_poly.pdbx_seq_one_letter_code
_entity_poly.pdbx_strand_id
1 'polypeptide(L)'
;MAQYDEVISALPYFGNIEFYSHLVQNDLLVDIHENYVKQSLRNRCELTGSQGRFNLTVPVHRPSGIKTPFESIIISYTEDWQHQHLHALRSNYGSSPFFIHYWEEISSIWSMKPDRLVDLNDRAHRVIAEILDINKSLSYSESYVSSTPGIDLRPRCKYSDWQNEEYIQVFSDRTEFIYNLSILDAIFCLGPEVPDYLRRQVLV
;
A
#
# COMPACT_ATOMS: atom_id res chain seq x y z
N MET A 1 12.43 9.45 -26.58
CA MET A 1 12.49 8.64 -25.35
C MET A 1 12.12 9.58 -24.23
N ALA A 2 10.93 9.42 -23.65
CA ALA A 2 10.47 10.33 -22.60
C ALA A 2 11.43 10.23 -21.41
N GLN A 3 12.16 11.32 -21.20
CA GLN A 3 13.11 11.47 -20.12
C GLN A 3 12.29 12.01 -18.94
N TYR A 4 11.72 11.09 -18.17
CA TYR A 4 10.90 11.44 -17.02
C TYR A 4 11.84 11.79 -15.86
N ASP A 5 11.85 13.05 -15.43
CA ASP A 5 12.32 13.45 -14.09
C ASP A 5 11.29 13.01 -13.01
N GLU A 6 10.55 11.92 -13.24
CA GLU A 6 9.41 11.48 -12.42
C GLU A 6 9.81 10.35 -11.47
N VAL A 7 9.11 10.30 -10.34
CA VAL A 7 9.19 9.21 -9.37
C VAL A 7 8.50 8.00 -9.99
N ILE A 8 9.20 6.87 -10.09
CA ILE A 8 8.61 5.61 -10.55
C ILE A 8 8.35 4.71 -9.35
N SER A 9 7.20 4.03 -9.33
CA SER A 9 6.89 3.06 -8.29
C SER A 9 6.20 1.82 -8.82
N ALA A 10 6.16 0.80 -7.97
CA ALA A 10 5.22 -0.31 -8.12
C ALA A 10 3.83 0.13 -7.70
N LEU A 11 2.81 -0.68 -7.98
CA LEU A 11 1.48 -0.50 -7.39
C LEU A 11 1.35 -1.36 -6.11
N PRO A 12 1.45 -0.78 -4.90
CA PRO A 12 1.35 -1.55 -3.67
C PRO A 12 -0.10 -1.90 -3.31
N TYR A 13 -0.28 -3.06 -2.68
CA TYR A 13 -1.49 -3.42 -1.95
C TYR A 13 -1.48 -2.69 -0.61
N PHE A 14 -2.36 -1.69 -0.44
CA PHE A 14 -2.36 -0.78 0.72
C PHE A 14 -0.96 -0.26 1.06
N GLY A 15 -0.39 0.52 0.14
CA GLY A 15 0.96 1.09 0.24
C GLY A 15 1.29 1.71 1.59
N ASN A 16 2.59 1.79 1.88
CA ASN A 16 3.12 2.36 3.10
C ASN A 16 3.08 3.90 3.09
N ILE A 17 3.42 4.49 4.23
CA ILE A 17 3.48 5.95 4.39
C ILE A 17 4.43 6.58 3.36
N GLU A 18 5.58 5.97 3.08
CA GLU A 18 6.53 6.48 2.08
C GLU A 18 5.89 6.61 0.69
N PHE A 19 5.21 5.56 0.21
CA PHE A 19 4.53 5.56 -1.08
C PHE A 19 3.51 6.70 -1.17
N TYR A 20 2.64 6.84 -0.17
CA TYR A 20 1.62 7.88 -0.16
C TYR A 20 2.21 9.29 0.03
N SER A 21 3.33 9.41 0.74
CA SER A 21 4.05 10.67 0.87
C SER A 21 4.64 11.10 -0.46
N HIS A 22 5.26 10.19 -1.21
CA HIS A 22 5.69 10.47 -2.58
C HIS A 22 4.51 10.82 -3.49
N LEU A 23 3.39 10.11 -3.40
CA LEU A 23 2.20 10.38 -4.21
C LEU A 23 1.66 11.79 -3.98
N VAL A 24 1.54 12.25 -2.72
CA VAL A 24 0.95 13.58 -2.46
C VAL A 24 1.93 14.73 -2.78
N GLN A 25 3.23 14.46 -2.84
CA GLN A 25 4.26 15.49 -3.05
C GLN A 25 4.86 15.51 -4.47
N ASN A 26 4.80 14.40 -5.22
CA ASN A 26 5.46 14.24 -6.52
C ASN A 26 4.53 13.65 -7.58
N ASP A 27 4.84 13.86 -8.86
CA ASP A 27 4.19 13.10 -9.93
C ASP A 27 4.78 11.69 -9.96
N LEU A 28 3.91 10.70 -9.82
CA LEU A 28 4.29 9.30 -9.68
C LEU A 28 3.77 8.50 -10.87
N LEU A 29 4.70 7.84 -11.55
CA LEU A 29 4.42 6.87 -12.60
C LEU A 29 4.47 5.45 -12.04
N VAL A 30 3.36 4.73 -12.14
CA VAL A 30 3.27 3.33 -11.73
C VAL A 30 3.64 2.42 -12.89
N ASP A 31 4.69 1.63 -12.71
CA ASP A 31 5.12 0.62 -13.67
C ASP A 31 4.41 -0.72 -13.43
N ILE A 32 3.24 -0.91 -14.03
CA ILE A 32 2.49 -2.18 -13.92
C ILE A 32 3.06 -3.29 -14.81
N HIS A 33 3.96 -2.94 -15.73
CA HIS A 33 4.61 -3.88 -16.66
C HIS A 33 5.89 -4.48 -16.07
N GLU A 34 6.32 -4.02 -14.90
CA GLU A 34 7.47 -4.57 -14.19
C GLU A 34 7.33 -6.07 -13.90
N ASN A 35 8.45 -6.75 -13.67
CA ASN A 35 8.39 -8.14 -13.21
C ASN A 35 7.90 -8.19 -11.76
N TYR A 36 6.94 -9.07 -11.49
CA TYR A 36 6.43 -9.23 -10.14
C TYR A 36 7.50 -9.72 -9.15
N VAL A 37 7.67 -8.94 -8.08
CA VAL A 37 8.57 -9.27 -6.98
C VAL A 37 7.77 -9.86 -5.81
N LYS A 38 8.03 -11.14 -5.51
CA LYS A 38 7.44 -11.81 -4.34
C LYS A 38 7.84 -11.16 -3.02
N GLN A 39 6.99 -11.33 -2.01
CA GLN A 39 7.25 -10.84 -0.65
C GLN A 39 7.57 -9.35 -0.67
N SER A 40 6.72 -8.57 -1.33
CA SER A 40 6.84 -7.12 -1.46
C SER A 40 5.47 -6.49 -1.25
N LEU A 41 5.43 -5.17 -1.10
CA LEU A 41 4.21 -4.40 -0.96
C LEU A 41 3.19 -4.63 -2.08
N ARG A 42 3.60 -5.22 -3.22
CA ARG A 42 2.70 -5.59 -4.32
C ARG A 42 1.59 -6.54 -3.88
N ASN A 43 1.85 -7.47 -2.96
CA ASN A 43 0.86 -8.47 -2.55
C ASN A 43 0.69 -8.59 -1.03
N ARG A 44 1.34 -7.74 -0.25
CA ARG A 44 1.17 -7.69 1.20
C ARG A 44 1.28 -6.27 1.71
N CYS A 45 0.64 -5.97 2.83
CA CYS A 45 0.85 -4.73 3.55
C CYS A 45 1.21 -5.05 4.99
N GLU A 46 1.96 -4.13 5.60
CA GLU A 46 2.53 -4.31 6.92
C GLU A 46 1.81 -3.42 7.93
N LEU A 47 1.47 -3.99 9.08
CA LEU A 47 0.66 -3.37 10.12
C LEU A 47 1.25 -3.70 11.50
N THR A 48 0.69 -3.09 12.54
CA THR A 48 1.07 -3.37 13.93
C THR A 48 -0.07 -4.01 14.71
N GLY A 49 0.31 -4.94 15.59
CA GLY A 49 -0.57 -5.64 16.52
C GLY A 49 0.02 -5.67 17.92
N SER A 50 -0.70 -6.28 18.86
CA SER A 50 -0.23 -6.42 20.25
C SER A 50 1.12 -7.16 20.41
N GLN A 51 1.54 -7.91 19.39
CA GLN A 51 2.82 -8.64 19.33
C GLN A 51 3.84 -7.97 18.37
N GLY A 52 3.59 -6.71 18.01
CA GLY A 52 4.38 -5.97 17.02
C GLY A 52 3.93 -6.20 15.59
N ARG A 53 4.89 -6.16 14.66
CA ARG A 53 4.66 -6.12 13.21
C ARG A 53 4.03 -7.41 12.67
N PHE A 54 3.02 -7.28 11.82
CA PHE A 54 2.44 -8.39 11.07
C PHE A 54 2.08 -7.99 9.64
N ASN A 55 1.83 -8.99 8.79
CA ASN A 55 1.48 -8.78 7.38
C ASN A 55 0.07 -9.28 7.07
N LEU A 56 -0.68 -8.49 6.30
CA LEU A 56 -1.80 -9.01 5.50
C LEU A 56 -1.23 -9.41 4.14
N THR A 57 -1.52 -10.61 3.66
CA THR A 57 -0.94 -11.14 2.41
C THR A 57 -2.01 -11.68 1.50
N VAL A 58 -2.08 -11.16 0.28
CA VAL A 58 -2.90 -11.69 -0.81
C VAL A 58 -2.15 -12.86 -1.45
N PRO A 59 -2.69 -14.10 -1.39
CA PRO A 59 -2.11 -15.25 -2.07
C PRO A 59 -2.23 -15.10 -3.59
N VAL A 60 -1.18 -15.45 -4.34
CA VAL A 60 -1.14 -15.24 -5.80
C VAL A 60 -0.44 -16.34 -6.57
N HIS A 61 -0.83 -16.48 -7.84
CA HIS A 61 -0.23 -17.36 -8.84
C HIS A 61 0.53 -16.57 -9.90
N ARG A 62 1.60 -17.18 -10.41
CA ARG A 62 2.46 -16.60 -11.47
C ARG A 62 2.32 -17.45 -12.73
N PRO A 63 1.44 -17.10 -13.68
CA PRO A 63 1.18 -17.92 -14.87
C PRO A 63 2.44 -18.21 -15.71
N SER A 64 3.42 -17.29 -15.74
CA SER A 64 4.62 -17.40 -16.57
C SER A 64 5.92 -17.50 -15.76
N GLY A 65 5.84 -17.95 -14.50
CA GLY A 65 7.01 -18.14 -13.64
C GLY A 65 7.62 -16.83 -13.11
N ILE A 66 8.95 -16.76 -13.01
CA ILE A 66 9.65 -15.66 -12.31
C ILE A 66 9.52 -14.32 -13.04
N LYS A 67 9.51 -14.32 -14.38
CA LYS A 67 9.42 -13.12 -15.22
C LYS A 67 7.97 -12.76 -15.59
N THR A 68 7.02 -13.10 -14.73
CA THR A 68 5.61 -12.73 -14.98
C THR A 68 5.47 -11.23 -14.72
N PRO A 69 4.94 -10.44 -15.69
CA PRO A 69 4.61 -9.03 -15.47
C PRO A 69 3.63 -8.88 -14.30
N PHE A 70 3.78 -7.82 -13.52
CA PHE A 70 2.93 -7.57 -12.34
C PHE A 70 1.46 -7.50 -12.72
N GLU A 71 1.13 -6.85 -13.83
CA GLU A 71 -0.23 -6.80 -14.32
C GLU A 71 -0.83 -8.21 -14.55
N SER A 72 -0.02 -9.23 -14.90
CA SER A 72 -0.51 -10.58 -15.22
C SER A 72 -0.62 -11.50 -13.98
N ILE A 73 -0.42 -10.97 -12.77
CA ILE A 73 -0.48 -11.74 -11.53
C ILE A 73 -1.93 -12.02 -11.15
N ILE A 74 -2.24 -13.29 -10.91
CA ILE A 74 -3.58 -13.79 -10.62
C ILE A 74 -3.71 -14.07 -9.12
N ILE A 75 -4.84 -13.67 -8.53
CA ILE A 75 -5.13 -13.92 -7.11
C ILE A 75 -5.56 -15.38 -6.90
N SER A 76 -5.11 -15.99 -5.80
CA SER A 76 -5.60 -17.31 -5.38
C SER A 76 -6.73 -17.16 -4.36
N TYR A 77 -7.87 -17.77 -4.65
CA TYR A 77 -9.02 -17.87 -3.74
C TYR A 77 -9.17 -19.26 -3.11
N THR A 78 -8.10 -20.06 -3.11
CA THR A 78 -8.07 -21.38 -2.47
C THR A 78 -8.26 -21.31 -0.96
N GLU A 79 -7.81 -20.21 -0.35
CA GLU A 79 -7.96 -19.90 1.07
C GLU A 79 -8.82 -18.65 1.23
N ASP A 80 -9.55 -18.54 2.34
CA ASP A 80 -10.35 -17.35 2.65
C ASP A 80 -9.50 -16.26 3.32
N TRP A 81 -8.52 -15.75 2.57
CA TRP A 81 -7.63 -14.69 3.01
C TRP A 81 -8.39 -13.36 3.26
N GLN A 82 -9.54 -13.18 2.62
CA GLN A 82 -10.38 -11.98 2.76
C GLN A 82 -10.99 -11.92 4.17
N HIS A 83 -11.59 -13.03 4.61
CA HIS A 83 -12.09 -13.12 5.98
C HIS A 83 -10.96 -12.98 7.01
N GLN A 84 -9.78 -13.57 6.74
CA GLN A 84 -8.61 -13.43 7.61
C GLN A 84 -8.16 -11.97 7.73
N HIS A 85 -8.11 -11.21 6.63
CA HIS A 85 -7.79 -9.78 6.64
C HIS A 85 -8.80 -8.99 7.47
N LEU A 86 -10.10 -9.24 7.23
CA LEU A 86 -11.17 -8.56 7.97
C LEU A 86 -11.07 -8.80 9.48
N HIS A 87 -10.85 -10.06 9.87
CA HIS A 87 -10.68 -10.43 11.27
C HIS A 87 -9.43 -9.79 11.89
N ALA A 88 -8.29 -9.84 11.20
CA ALA A 88 -7.04 -9.27 11.68
C ALA A 88 -7.15 -7.75 11.91
N LEU A 89 -7.77 -7.02 10.98
CA LEU A 89 -7.99 -5.58 11.14
C LEU A 89 -8.93 -5.26 12.29
N ARG A 90 -10.07 -5.95 12.40
CA ARG A 90 -10.99 -5.77 13.54
C ARG A 90 -10.31 -6.02 14.87
N SER A 91 -9.51 -7.07 14.97
CA SER A 91 -8.85 -7.46 16.22
C SER A 91 -7.74 -6.50 16.64
N ASN A 92 -7.00 -5.90 15.70
CA ASN A 92 -5.85 -5.04 16.03
C ASN A 92 -6.19 -3.55 16.03
N TYR A 93 -7.15 -3.12 15.20
CA TYR A 93 -7.48 -1.71 15.02
C TYR A 93 -8.88 -1.35 15.53
N GLY A 94 -9.70 -2.30 15.97
CA GLY A 94 -11.08 -2.03 16.39
C GLY A 94 -11.23 -0.99 17.51
N SER A 95 -10.19 -0.79 18.32
CA SER A 95 -10.12 0.22 19.39
C SER A 95 -9.43 1.53 18.97
N SER A 96 -8.93 1.63 17.74
CA SER A 96 -8.29 2.86 17.25
C SER A 96 -9.33 3.95 16.99
N PRO A 97 -8.97 5.24 17.14
CA PRO A 97 -9.93 6.34 17.16
C PRO A 97 -10.82 6.42 15.91
N PHE A 98 -10.26 6.09 14.74
CA PHE A 98 -10.95 6.27 13.46
C PHE A 98 -11.40 4.98 12.79
N PHE A 99 -11.25 3.82 13.43
CA PHE A 99 -11.59 2.53 12.81
C PHE A 99 -13.03 2.48 12.30
N ILE A 100 -14.00 2.77 13.18
CA ILE A 100 -15.42 2.65 12.85
C ILE A 100 -15.85 3.61 11.73
N HIS A 101 -15.13 4.73 11.58
CA HIS A 101 -15.43 5.75 10.59
C HIS A 101 -15.07 5.35 9.16
N TYR A 102 -14.06 4.49 8.99
CA TYR A 102 -13.56 4.10 7.67
C TYR A 102 -13.69 2.60 7.39
N TRP A 103 -14.20 1.83 8.35
CA TRP A 103 -14.27 0.38 8.28
C TRP A 103 -15.12 -0.12 7.11
N GLU A 104 -16.27 0.50 6.86
CA GLU A 104 -17.20 0.04 5.84
C GLU A 104 -16.56 0.16 4.44
N GLU A 105 -16.04 1.34 4.11
CA GLU A 105 -15.38 1.65 2.85
C GLU A 105 -14.16 0.75 2.62
N ILE A 106 -13.27 0.63 3.61
CA ILE A 106 -12.07 -0.21 3.51
C ILE A 106 -12.45 -1.69 3.36
N SER A 107 -13.42 -2.19 4.15
CA SER A 107 -13.84 -3.59 4.08
C SER A 107 -14.50 -3.97 2.75
N SER A 108 -15.15 -3.01 2.09
CA SER A 108 -15.78 -3.20 0.77
C SER A 108 -14.78 -3.52 -0.35
N ILE A 109 -13.48 -3.22 -0.16
CA ILE A 109 -12.43 -3.50 -1.15
C ILE A 109 -12.37 -4.99 -1.44
N TRP A 110 -12.54 -5.83 -0.42
CA TRP A 110 -12.45 -7.29 -0.56
C TRP A 110 -13.72 -7.91 -1.14
N SER A 111 -14.87 -7.26 -1.15
CA SER A 111 -16.12 -7.87 -1.62
C SER A 111 -16.14 -8.20 -3.12
N MET A 112 -15.37 -7.48 -3.94
CA MET A 112 -15.40 -7.57 -5.42
C MET A 112 -14.69 -8.77 -6.03
N LYS A 113 -13.85 -9.50 -5.27
CA LYS A 113 -13.08 -10.68 -5.72
C LYS A 113 -12.48 -10.56 -7.15
N PRO A 114 -11.61 -9.56 -7.42
CA PRO A 114 -11.00 -9.40 -8.74
C PRO A 114 -10.05 -10.55 -9.09
N ASP A 115 -9.94 -10.89 -10.37
CA ASP A 115 -9.05 -11.97 -10.82
C ASP A 115 -7.56 -11.57 -10.74
N ARG A 116 -7.22 -10.32 -11.08
CA ARG A 116 -5.83 -9.83 -11.13
C ARG A 116 -5.46 -9.02 -9.88
N LEU A 117 -4.22 -9.16 -9.45
CA LEU A 117 -3.67 -8.42 -8.30
C LEU A 117 -3.61 -6.91 -8.56
N VAL A 118 -3.26 -6.50 -9.78
CA VAL A 118 -3.23 -5.08 -10.16
C VAL A 118 -4.59 -4.40 -9.99
N ASP A 119 -5.69 -5.10 -10.32
CA ASP A 119 -7.04 -4.57 -10.20
C ASP A 119 -7.46 -4.39 -8.73
N LEU A 120 -7.07 -5.34 -7.86
CA LEU A 120 -7.26 -5.21 -6.41
C LEU A 120 -6.49 -4.01 -5.85
N ASN A 121 -5.23 -3.84 -6.25
CA ASN A 121 -4.39 -2.77 -5.74
C ASN A 121 -4.85 -1.39 -6.24
N ASP A 122 -5.24 -1.27 -7.51
CA ASP A 122 -5.82 -0.05 -8.08
C ASP A 122 -7.12 0.32 -7.35
N ARG A 123 -8.01 -0.65 -7.12
CA ARG A 123 -9.22 -0.43 -6.32
C ARG A 123 -8.90 0.02 -4.91
N ALA A 124 -7.97 -0.65 -4.24
CA ALA A 124 -7.55 -0.27 -2.89
C ALA A 124 -7.01 1.16 -2.88
N HIS A 125 -6.17 1.51 -3.86
CA HIS A 125 -5.65 2.85 -3.99
C HIS A 125 -6.76 3.89 -4.18
N ARG A 126 -7.73 3.67 -5.08
CA ARG A 126 -8.85 4.59 -5.31
C ARG A 126 -9.66 4.85 -4.05
N VAL A 127 -10.01 3.79 -3.31
CA VAL A 127 -10.75 3.93 -2.05
C VAL A 127 -9.95 4.73 -1.03
N ILE A 128 -8.63 4.49 -0.92
CA ILE A 128 -7.77 5.26 -0.02
C ILE A 128 -7.67 6.73 -0.47
N ALA A 129 -7.54 6.99 -1.77
CA ALA A 129 -7.49 8.34 -2.31
C ALA A 129 -8.82 9.09 -2.04
N GLU A 130 -9.96 8.42 -2.17
CA GLU A 130 -11.28 8.97 -1.81
C GLU A 130 -11.39 9.27 -0.30
N ILE A 131 -10.99 8.33 0.56
CA ILE A 131 -10.98 8.52 2.03
C ILE A 131 -10.13 9.73 2.44
N LEU A 132 -9.00 9.92 1.77
CA LEU A 132 -8.00 10.93 2.10
C LEU A 132 -8.17 12.24 1.31
N ASP A 133 -9.19 12.35 0.46
CA ASP A 133 -9.39 13.47 -0.47
C ASP A 133 -8.11 13.82 -1.27
N ILE A 134 -7.38 12.78 -1.69
CA ILE A 134 -6.19 12.90 -2.53
C ILE A 134 -6.64 13.08 -3.98
N ASN A 135 -6.64 14.34 -4.44
CA ASN A 135 -7.01 14.72 -5.81
C ASN A 135 -6.01 14.25 -6.89
N LYS A 136 -4.87 13.69 -6.50
CA LYS A 136 -3.82 13.26 -7.43
C LYS A 136 -4.07 11.83 -7.91
N SER A 137 -4.32 11.65 -9.20
CA SER A 137 -4.45 10.34 -9.82
C SER A 137 -3.11 9.67 -10.05
N LEU A 138 -3.05 8.34 -9.94
CA LEU A 138 -1.92 7.56 -10.44
C LEU A 138 -1.84 7.65 -11.96
N SER A 139 -0.63 7.87 -12.46
CA SER A 139 -0.29 7.67 -13.87
C SER A 139 0.27 6.25 -14.04
N TYR A 140 -0.04 5.62 -15.16
CA TYR A 140 0.40 4.25 -15.45
C TYR A 140 1.33 4.24 -16.65
N SER A 141 2.41 3.46 -16.56
CA SER A 141 3.32 3.22 -17.69
C SER A 141 2.57 2.53 -18.84
N GLU A 142 2.87 2.88 -20.10
CA GLU A 142 2.36 2.16 -21.28
C GLU A 142 3.16 0.89 -21.61
N SER A 143 4.38 0.76 -21.05
CA SER A 143 5.26 -0.39 -21.23
C SER A 143 6.28 -0.46 -20.10
N TYR A 144 7.03 -1.57 -20.02
CA TYR A 144 8.07 -1.78 -19.02
C TYR A 144 9.09 -0.63 -18.97
N VAL A 145 9.29 -0.04 -17.80
CA VAL A 145 10.26 1.04 -17.62
C VAL A 145 11.60 0.48 -17.14
N SER A 146 12.62 0.50 -17.98
CA SER A 146 13.93 -0.07 -17.64
C SER A 146 14.67 0.70 -16.56
N SER A 147 14.55 2.04 -16.55
CA SER A 147 15.24 2.93 -15.62
C SER A 147 14.61 4.33 -15.65
N THR A 148 14.81 5.09 -14.57
CA THR A 148 14.50 6.52 -14.49
C THR A 148 15.75 7.29 -14.07
N PRO A 149 15.97 8.52 -14.58
CA PRO A 149 16.95 9.44 -14.00
C PRO A 149 16.49 10.02 -12.65
N GLY A 150 15.20 9.91 -12.32
CA GLY A 150 14.61 10.33 -11.05
C GLY A 150 14.67 9.24 -9.96
N ILE A 151 13.68 9.26 -9.05
CA ILE A 151 13.61 8.32 -7.92
C ILE A 151 12.90 7.03 -8.36
N ASP A 152 13.52 5.88 -8.11
CA ASP A 152 12.91 4.57 -8.30
C ASP A 152 12.51 3.94 -6.96
N LEU A 153 11.20 3.93 -6.67
CA LEU A 153 10.61 3.35 -5.46
C LEU A 153 10.31 1.85 -5.60
N ARG A 154 10.39 1.25 -6.79
CA ARG A 154 10.07 -0.17 -7.00
C ARG A 154 10.88 -1.11 -6.10
N PRO A 155 12.18 -0.88 -5.82
CA PRO A 155 12.94 -1.63 -4.83
C PRO A 155 12.46 -1.38 -3.39
N ARG A 156 12.08 -0.13 -3.08
CA ARG A 156 11.57 0.28 -1.75
C ARG A 156 10.24 -0.40 -1.41
N CYS A 157 9.45 -0.75 -2.43
CA CYS A 157 8.29 -1.61 -2.26
C CYS A 157 8.64 -3.04 -1.81
N LYS A 158 9.90 -3.49 -1.84
CA LYS A 158 10.31 -4.77 -1.24
C LYS A 158 10.90 -4.58 0.15
N TYR A 159 11.73 -3.56 0.30
CA TYR A 159 12.41 -3.23 1.54
C TYR A 159 12.70 -1.73 1.54
N SER A 160 12.29 -1.05 2.61
CA SER A 160 12.60 0.35 2.87
C SER A 160 12.90 0.50 4.35
N ASP A 161 14.00 1.18 4.65
CA ASP A 161 14.39 1.62 5.99
C ASP A 161 13.98 3.07 6.26
N TRP A 162 13.21 3.67 5.35
CA TRP A 162 12.70 5.03 5.50
C TRP A 162 11.83 5.19 6.76
N GLN A 163 11.99 6.31 7.45
CA GLN A 163 11.33 6.61 8.71
C GLN A 163 10.48 7.87 8.57
N ASN A 164 9.18 7.73 8.84
CA ASN A 164 8.23 8.83 8.95
C ASN A 164 8.29 9.51 10.33
N GLU A 165 7.69 10.69 10.43
CA GLU A 165 7.36 11.33 11.71
C GLU A 165 6.48 10.41 12.57
N GLU A 166 6.74 10.33 13.87
CA GLU A 166 5.97 9.45 14.76
C GLU A 166 4.55 9.99 15.01
N TYR A 167 3.62 9.08 15.23
CA TYR A 167 2.26 9.36 15.69
C TYR A 167 1.80 8.30 16.69
N ILE A 168 0.67 8.53 17.36
CA ILE A 168 0.14 7.59 18.35
C ILE A 168 -0.47 6.38 17.62
N GLN A 169 0.26 5.26 17.62
CA GLN A 169 -0.23 3.97 17.11
C GLN A 169 -1.12 3.27 18.14
N VAL A 170 -2.00 2.36 17.68
CA VAL A 170 -3.02 1.69 18.50
C VAL A 170 -2.48 0.92 19.73
N PHE A 171 -1.21 0.49 19.70
CA PHE A 171 -0.53 -0.21 20.82
C PHE A 171 0.65 0.59 21.41
N SER A 172 0.66 1.93 21.26
CA SER A 172 1.76 2.79 21.74
C SER A 172 1.98 2.74 23.26
N ASP A 173 1.04 2.19 24.02
CA ASP A 173 1.15 2.00 25.47
C ASP A 173 2.05 0.81 25.87
N ARG A 174 2.34 -0.10 24.92
CA ARG A 174 3.03 -1.36 25.19
C ARG A 174 4.05 -1.79 24.13
N THR A 175 4.04 -1.18 22.95
CA THR A 175 5.01 -1.42 21.88
C THR A 175 5.72 -0.13 21.48
N GLU A 176 6.97 -0.26 21.04
CA GLU A 176 7.69 0.84 20.38
C GLU A 176 6.98 1.24 19.07
N PHE A 177 7.21 2.49 18.64
CA PHE A 177 6.68 2.98 17.38
C PHE A 177 7.28 2.20 16.21
N ILE A 178 6.43 1.83 15.27
CA ILE A 178 6.83 1.10 14.08
C ILE A 178 6.74 2.00 12.85
N TYR A 179 7.90 2.34 12.29
CA TYR A 179 7.96 3.16 11.08
C TYR A 179 7.46 2.45 9.82
N ASN A 180 6.98 3.28 8.89
CA ASN A 180 6.64 2.98 7.50
C ASN A 180 5.65 1.83 7.32
N LEU A 181 4.67 1.75 8.22
CA LEU A 181 3.53 0.85 8.10
C LEU A 181 2.65 1.24 6.90
N SER A 182 1.72 0.34 6.57
CA SER A 182 0.63 0.60 5.63
C SER A 182 -0.11 1.87 6.00
N ILE A 183 -0.58 2.59 4.98
CA ILE A 183 -1.46 3.76 5.12
C ILE A 183 -2.70 3.49 5.97
N LEU A 184 -3.16 2.24 6.02
CA LEU A 184 -4.29 1.84 6.86
C LEU A 184 -4.04 2.14 8.35
N ASP A 185 -2.82 1.93 8.83
CA ASP A 185 -2.45 2.22 10.22
C ASP A 185 -2.61 3.72 10.52
N ALA A 186 -2.07 4.56 9.65
CA ALA A 186 -2.21 6.01 9.74
C ALA A 186 -3.68 6.45 9.64
N ILE A 187 -4.48 5.89 8.72
CA ILE A 187 -5.91 6.21 8.60
C ILE A 187 -6.67 5.89 9.89
N PHE A 188 -6.43 4.72 10.47
CA PHE A 188 -7.12 4.30 11.67
C PHE A 188 -6.68 5.08 12.93
N CYS A 189 -5.45 5.59 12.96
CA CYS A 189 -4.91 6.34 14.09
C CYS A 189 -5.10 7.86 13.98
N LEU A 190 -4.90 8.44 12.80
CA LEU A 190 -4.90 9.89 12.53
C LEU A 190 -6.15 10.39 11.80
N GLY A 191 -6.85 9.50 11.06
CA GLY A 191 -8.06 9.83 10.30
C GLY A 191 -7.89 11.04 9.37
N PRO A 192 -8.65 12.13 9.57
CA PRO A 192 -8.64 13.29 8.67
C PRO A 192 -7.30 14.05 8.65
N GLU A 193 -6.39 13.81 9.61
CA GLU A 193 -5.07 14.46 9.63
C GLU A 193 -4.05 13.81 8.68
N VAL A 194 -4.33 12.61 8.16
CA VAL A 194 -3.41 11.85 7.31
C VAL A 194 -2.92 12.66 6.10
N PRO A 195 -3.75 13.39 5.34
CA PRO A 195 -3.27 14.13 4.16
C PRO A 195 -2.20 15.17 4.51
N ASP A 196 -2.40 15.93 5.58
CA ASP A 196 -1.43 16.94 6.02
C ASP A 196 -0.19 16.28 6.61
N TYR A 197 -0.36 15.20 7.36
CA TYR A 197 0.73 14.38 7.87
C TYR A 197 1.63 13.86 6.73
N LEU A 198 1.06 13.34 5.63
CA LEU A 198 1.82 12.85 4.46
C LEU A 198 2.60 13.97 3.75
N ARG A 199 2.06 15.19 3.69
CA ARG A 199 2.72 16.34 3.04
C ARG A 199 3.91 16.88 3.84
N ARG A 200 3.94 16.65 5.15
CA ARG A 200 5.06 17.08 6.02
C ARG A 200 6.24 16.11 6.02
N GLN A 201 6.07 14.91 5.47
CA GLN A 201 7.12 13.90 5.46
C GLN A 201 8.30 14.34 4.57
N VAL A 202 9.52 14.14 5.07
CA VAL A 202 10.74 14.45 4.32
C VAL A 202 11.10 13.26 3.43
N LEU A 203 11.11 13.49 2.12
CA LEU A 203 11.44 12.47 1.12
C LEU A 203 12.92 12.55 0.75
N VAL A 204 13.54 11.38 0.55
CA VAL A 204 14.96 11.22 0.20
C VAL A 204 15.10 10.46 -1.12
#